data_AF-A0A1G9SR77-F1
#
_entry.id   AF-A0A1G9SR77-F1
#
_cell.length_a   1.000
_cell.length_b   1.000
_cell.length_c   1.000
_cell.angle_alpha   90.00
_cell.angle_beta   90.00
_cell.angle_gamma   90.00
#
_symmetry.space_group_name_H-M   'P 1'
#
loop_
_entity.id
_entity.type
_entity.pdbx_description
1 polymer ?
#
loop_
_entity_poly.entity_id
_entity_poly.type
_entity_poly.pdbx_seq_one_letter_code
_entity_poly.pdbx_strand_id
1 'polypeptide(L)'
;MKTWRAKKQEISGKLGSERSEVLEITAQLINLIHKRRLELGLTQEQLAARIIERGGNLRQEHIARIETGAVVPRIDTLVTIARALDLDLFNLKGTEEAASKTYA
;
A
#
# COMPACT_ATOMS: atom_id res chain seq x y z
N MET A 1 4.90 27.48 -9.80
CA MET A 1 4.42 26.09 -9.57
C MET A 1 3.95 25.99 -8.13
N LYS A 2 2.73 25.50 -7.83
CA LYS A 2 2.28 25.36 -6.43
C LYS A 2 3.10 24.24 -5.75
N THR A 3 3.53 24.44 -4.51
CA THR A 3 4.23 23.40 -3.74
C THR A 3 3.27 22.27 -3.36
N TRP A 4 3.80 21.06 -3.14
CA TRP A 4 3.00 19.92 -2.67
C TRP A 4 2.24 20.23 -1.37
N ARG A 5 2.90 20.95 -0.44
CA ARG A 5 2.28 21.39 0.83
C ARG A 5 1.05 22.26 0.60
N ALA A 6 1.16 23.26 -0.28
CA ALA A 6 0.03 24.13 -0.62
C ALA A 6 -1.11 23.35 -1.28
N LYS A 7 -0.80 22.40 -2.16
CA LYS A 7 -1.81 21.56 -2.80
C LYS A 7 -2.49 20.62 -1.80
N LYS A 8 -1.75 20.04 -0.86
CA LYS A 8 -2.28 19.18 0.21
C LYS A 8 -3.24 19.93 1.12
N GLN A 9 -2.91 21.17 1.49
CA GLN A 9 -3.80 22.02 2.29
C GLN A 9 -5.10 22.37 1.53
N GLU A 10 -5.00 22.67 0.23
CA GLU A 10 -6.17 22.89 -0.63
C GLU A 10 -7.09 21.65 -0.71
N ILE A 11 -6.51 20.46 -0.85
CA ILE A 11 -7.25 19.19 -0.88
C ILE A 11 -7.93 18.93 0.46
N SER A 12 -7.20 19.08 1.56
CA SER A 12 -7.72 18.89 2.92
C SER A 12 -8.91 19.82 3.21
N GLY A 13 -8.83 21.09 2.79
CA GLY A 13 -9.93 22.03 2.92
C GLY A 13 -11.18 21.65 2.10
N LYS A 14 -11.02 21.02 0.94
CA LYS A 14 -12.14 20.61 0.06
C LYS A 14 -12.79 19.30 0.49
N LEU A 15 -11.99 18.33 0.95
CA LEU A 15 -12.48 17.00 1.35
C LEU A 15 -12.98 16.95 2.79
N GLY A 16 -12.53 17.89 3.63
CA GLY A 16 -12.62 17.78 5.09
C GLY A 16 -11.43 16.99 5.65
N SER A 17 -11.08 17.27 6.91
CA SER A 17 -9.89 16.72 7.56
C SER A 17 -9.88 15.19 7.58
N GLU A 18 -10.97 14.58 8.04
CA GLU A 18 -11.10 13.12 8.17
C GLU A 18 -10.94 12.39 6.83
N ARG A 19 -11.67 12.81 5.79
CA ARG A 19 -11.56 12.19 4.46
C ARG A 19 -10.18 12.36 3.85
N SER A 20 -9.55 13.52 4.07
CA SER A 20 -8.19 13.77 3.61
C SER A 20 -7.17 12.87 4.32
N GLU A 21 -7.35 12.63 5.61
CA GLU A 21 -6.49 11.75 6.41
C GLU A 21 -6.63 10.29 5.97
N VAL A 22 -7.86 9.81 5.78
CA VAL A 22 -8.11 8.45 5.25
C VAL A 22 -7.45 8.25 3.90
N LEU A 23 -7.52 9.24 3.00
CA LEU A 23 -6.87 9.16 1.68
C LEU A 23 -5.35 9.12 1.79
N GLU A 24 -4.77 9.91 2.68
CA GLU A 24 -3.32 9.91 2.96
C GLU A 24 -2.86 8.56 3.50
N ILE A 25 -3.55 8.02 4.51
CA ILE A 25 -3.26 6.70 5.09
C ILE A 25 -3.35 5.62 4.00
N THR A 26 -4.39 5.67 3.16
CA THR A 26 -4.57 4.71 2.07
C THR A 26 -3.40 4.77 1.08
N ALA A 27 -2.96 5.98 0.70
CA ALA A 27 -1.79 6.15 -0.18
C ALA A 27 -0.50 5.60 0.44
N GLN A 28 -0.30 5.77 1.75
CA GLN A 28 0.85 5.23 2.47
C GLN A 28 0.85 3.70 2.49
N LEU A 29 -0.31 3.07 2.72
CA LEU A 29 -0.46 1.61 2.68
C LEU A 29 -0.21 1.03 1.29
N ILE A 30 -0.72 1.68 0.23
CA ILE A 30 -0.45 1.28 -1.15
C ILE A 30 1.05 1.35 -1.45
N ASN A 31 1.72 2.42 -1.02
CA ASN A 31 3.16 2.57 -1.22
C ASN A 31 3.97 1.51 -0.48
N LEU A 32 3.56 1.13 0.74
CA LEU A 32 4.19 0.05 1.50
C LEU A 32 4.06 -1.29 0.78
N ILE A 33 2.85 -1.62 0.30
CA ILE A 33 2.58 -2.81 -0.51
C ILE A 33 3.46 -2.83 -1.77
N HIS A 34 3.51 -1.71 -2.48
CA HIS A 34 4.30 -1.59 -3.71
C HIS A 34 5.79 -1.83 -3.44
N LYS A 35 6.36 -1.18 -2.42
CA LYS A 35 7.76 -1.39 -2.00
C LYS A 35 8.02 -2.85 -1.65
N ARG A 36 7.16 -3.46 -0.84
CA ARG A 36 7.33 -4.85 -0.43
C ARG A 36 7.29 -5.81 -1.62
N ARG A 37 6.42 -5.57 -2.60
CA ARG A 37 6.39 -6.37 -3.84
C ARG A 37 7.73 -6.27 -4.58
N LEU A 38 8.30 -5.07 -4.70
CA LEU A 38 9.59 -4.86 -5.34
C LEU A 38 10.75 -5.50 -4.57
N GLU A 39 10.75 -5.42 -3.24
CA GLU A 39 11.75 -6.10 -2.39
C GLU A 39 11.77 -7.62 -2.57
N LEU A 40 10.60 -8.22 -2.84
CA LEU A 40 10.48 -9.64 -3.15
C LEU A 40 10.80 -9.98 -4.61
N GLY A 41 11.12 -8.99 -5.45
CA GLY A 41 11.41 -9.18 -6.87
C GLY A 41 10.20 -9.64 -7.70
N LEU A 42 8.97 -9.42 -7.21
CA LEU A 42 7.75 -9.92 -7.86
C LEU A 42 7.23 -8.93 -8.90
N THR A 43 6.83 -9.44 -10.06
CA THR A 43 5.96 -8.70 -10.98
C THR A 43 4.54 -8.61 -10.41
N GLN A 44 3.71 -7.72 -10.97
CA GLN A 44 2.30 -7.64 -10.58
C GLN A 44 1.52 -8.92 -10.96
N GLU A 45 1.93 -9.59 -12.05
CA GLU A 45 1.35 -10.88 -12.45
C GLU A 45 1.68 -11.98 -11.45
N GLN A 46 2.94 -12.04 -10.99
CA GLN A 46 3.35 -12.99 -9.96
C GLN A 46 2.65 -12.73 -8.62
N LEU A 47 2.41 -11.46 -8.27
CA LEU A 47 1.61 -11.13 -7.09
C LEU A 47 0.15 -11.60 -7.26
N ALA A 48 -0.46 -11.40 -8.43
CA ALA A 48 -1.81 -11.89 -8.71
C ALA A 48 -1.91 -13.42 -8.55
N ALA A 49 -0.96 -14.15 -9.14
CA ALA A 49 -0.87 -15.60 -9.01
C ALA A 49 -0.77 -16.04 -7.53
N ARG A 50 0.12 -15.39 -6.76
CA ARG A 50 0.30 -15.68 -5.33
C ARG A 50 -0.94 -15.36 -4.48
N ILE A 51 -1.71 -14.33 -4.84
CA ILE A 51 -3.00 -14.05 -4.19
C ILE A 51 -3.99 -15.19 -4.45
N ILE A 52 -4.04 -15.70 -5.69
CA ILE A 52 -4.92 -16.83 -6.06
C ILE A 52 -4.51 -18.12 -5.33
N GLU A 53 -3.20 -18.41 -5.25
CA GLU A 53 -2.67 -19.56 -4.51
C GLU A 53 -3.06 -19.54 -3.02
N ARG A 54 -3.23 -18.35 -2.43
CA ARG A 54 -3.68 -18.16 -1.05
C ARG A 54 -5.20 -18.05 -0.89
N GLY A 55 -5.96 -18.39 -1.93
CA GLY A 55 -7.43 -18.39 -1.92
C GLY A 55 -8.09 -17.03 -2.12
N GLY A 56 -7.31 -16.01 -2.49
CA GLY A 56 -7.83 -14.70 -2.89
C GLY A 56 -8.25 -14.67 -4.36
N ASN A 57 -8.81 -13.54 -4.79
CA ASN A 57 -9.17 -13.31 -6.18
C ASN A 57 -8.86 -11.86 -6.57
N LEU A 58 -7.71 -11.64 -7.20
CA LEU A 58 -7.30 -10.32 -7.66
C LEU A 58 -6.47 -10.44 -8.94
N ARG A 59 -6.89 -9.74 -10.00
CA ARG A 59 -6.20 -9.71 -11.29
C ARG A 59 -5.03 -8.72 -11.29
N GLN A 60 -4.01 -9.00 -12.10
CA GLN A 60 -2.84 -8.14 -12.28
C GLN A 60 -3.22 -6.70 -12.65
N GLU A 61 -4.19 -6.51 -13.55
CA GLU A 61 -4.69 -5.20 -13.96
C GLU A 61 -5.23 -4.36 -12.78
N HIS A 62 -5.85 -5.00 -11.79
CA HIS A 62 -6.39 -4.33 -10.62
C HIS A 62 -5.26 -3.93 -9.67
N ILE A 63 -4.27 -4.81 -9.48
CA ILE A 63 -3.04 -4.49 -8.74
C ILE A 63 -2.35 -3.27 -9.35
N ALA A 64 -2.22 -3.22 -10.68
CA ALA A 64 -1.61 -2.10 -11.38
C ALA A 64 -2.35 -0.78 -11.12
N ARG A 65 -3.69 -0.79 -11.18
CA ARG A 65 -4.52 0.38 -10.88
C ARG A 65 -4.40 0.83 -9.42
N ILE A 66 -4.28 -0.12 -8.49
CA ILE A 66 -4.07 0.19 -7.07
C ILE A 66 -2.71 0.88 -6.87
N GLU A 67 -1.63 0.28 -7.38
CA GLU A 67 -0.26 0.80 -7.19
C GLU A 67 -0.02 2.16 -7.85
N THR A 68 -0.73 2.44 -8.94
CA THR A 68 -0.69 3.75 -9.63
C THR A 68 -1.63 4.79 -9.03
N GLY A 69 -2.46 4.41 -8.04
CA GLY A 69 -3.47 5.29 -7.44
C GLY A 69 -4.66 5.59 -8.35
N ALA A 70 -4.83 4.86 -9.46
CA ALA A 70 -5.97 4.99 -10.37
C ALA A 70 -7.28 4.47 -9.76
N VAL A 71 -7.22 3.75 -8.65
CA VAL A 71 -8.38 3.35 -7.84
C VAL A 71 -8.01 3.42 -6.36
N VAL A 72 -8.97 3.80 -5.53
CA VAL A 72 -8.86 3.69 -4.07
C VAL A 72 -9.36 2.29 -3.67
N PRO A 73 -8.49 1.37 -3.23
CA PRO A 73 -8.91 0.04 -2.83
C PRO A 73 -9.67 0.08 -1.50
N ARG A 74 -10.51 -0.93 -1.30
CA ARG A 74 -11.09 -1.21 0.01
C ARG A 74 -10.03 -1.83 0.94
N ILE A 75 -10.25 -1.72 2.25
CA ILE A 75 -9.32 -2.25 3.26
C ILE A 75 -9.14 -3.78 3.17
N ASP A 76 -10.20 -4.52 2.84
CA ASP A 76 -10.16 -5.97 2.60
C ASP A 76 -9.19 -6.36 1.46
N THR A 77 -9.12 -5.53 0.43
CA THR A 77 -8.25 -5.71 -0.72
C THR A 77 -6.79 -5.45 -0.33
N LEU A 78 -6.53 -4.39 0.44
CA LEU A 78 -5.20 -4.11 0.98
C LEU A 78 -4.70 -5.25 1.87
N VAL A 79 -5.55 -5.76 2.78
CA VAL A 79 -5.22 -6.89 3.66
C VAL A 79 -4.95 -8.16 2.85
N THR A 80 -5.74 -8.45 1.82
CA THR A 80 -5.51 -9.59 0.91
C THR A 80 -4.14 -9.52 0.25
N ILE A 81 -3.77 -8.36 -0.30
CA ILE A 81 -2.47 -8.17 -0.95
C ILE A 81 -1.33 -8.30 0.06
N ALA A 82 -1.46 -7.68 1.23
CA ALA A 82 -0.43 -7.73 2.25
C ALA A 82 -0.19 -9.15 2.78
N ARG A 83 -1.27 -9.93 2.98
CA ARG A 83 -1.16 -11.36 3.30
C ARG A 83 -0.41 -12.11 2.21
N ALA A 84 -0.65 -11.83 0.93
CA ALA A 84 0.10 -12.47 -0.15
C ALA A 84 1.58 -12.09 -0.13
N LEU A 85 1.94 -10.89 0.33
CA LEU A 85 3.32 -10.40 0.44
C LEU A 85 4.02 -10.74 1.76
N ASP A 86 3.35 -11.49 2.65
CA ASP A 86 3.80 -11.72 4.03
C ASP A 86 4.15 -10.40 4.75
N LEU A 87 3.33 -9.38 4.51
CA LEU A 87 3.45 -8.03 5.05
C LEU A 87 2.45 -7.83 6.18
N ASP A 88 2.94 -7.38 7.33
CA ASP A 88 2.09 -6.95 8.43
C ASP A 88 1.72 -5.46 8.26
N LEU A 89 0.49 -5.17 7.82
CA LEU A 89 -0.01 -3.80 7.64
C LEU A 89 -0.24 -3.06 8.96
N PHE A 90 -0.28 -3.77 10.10
CA PHE A 90 -0.58 -3.18 11.40
C PHE A 90 0.68 -2.97 12.24
N ASN A 91 1.78 -3.65 11.88
CA ASN A 91 3.10 -3.36 12.41
C ASN A 91 3.82 -2.27 11.59
N LEU A 92 3.17 -1.12 11.44
CA LEU A 92 3.76 0.12 10.91
C LEU A 92 4.73 0.77 11.91
N LYS A 93 5.25 0.02 12.89
CA LYS A 93 6.38 0.50 13.69
C LYS A 93 7.57 0.60 12.75
N GLY A 94 8.24 1.74 12.83
CA GLY A 94 9.32 2.13 11.95
C GLY A 94 10.30 0.99 11.67
N THR A 95 10.83 1.05 10.46
CA THR A 95 11.99 0.36 9.89
C THR A 95 13.29 0.44 10.74
N GLU A 96 13.20 0.34 12.06
CA GLU A 96 14.32 0.30 13.00
C GLU A 96 14.45 -1.06 13.72
N GLU A 97 13.36 -1.82 13.93
CA GLU A 97 13.46 -3.08 14.69
C GLU A 97 13.99 -4.28 13.89
N ALA A 98 13.88 -4.28 12.56
CA ALA A 98 14.39 -5.37 11.73
C ALA A 98 15.93 -5.38 11.62
N ALA A 99 16.61 -4.27 11.93
CA ALA A 99 18.08 -4.20 11.95
C ALA A 99 18.68 -4.77 13.25
N SER A 100 17.89 -4.91 14.33
CA SER A 100 18.40 -5.30 15.65
C SER A 100 18.58 -6.82 15.83
N LYS A 101 17.99 -7.66 14.95
CA LYS A 101 18.10 -9.13 15.06
C LYS A 101 19.20 -9.78 14.21
N THR A 102 20.09 -8.99 13.59
CA THR A 102 21.25 -9.55 12.86
C THR A 102 22.52 -9.62 13.70
N TYR A 103 22.51 -9.11 14.95
CA TYR A 103 23.64 -9.24 15.88
C TYR A 103 23.14 -9.58 17.29
N ALA A 104 22.73 -10.84 17.48
CA ALA A 104 22.62 -11.47 18.79
C ALA A 104 22.96 -12.95 18.68
#